data_AF-A0A1N7PS05-F1
#
_entry.id   AF-A0A1N7PS05-F1
#
_cell.length_a   1.000
_cell.length_b   1.000
_cell.length_c   1.000
_cell.angle_alpha   90.00
_cell.angle_beta   90.00
_cell.angle_gamma   90.00
#
_symmetry.space_group_name_H-M   'P 1'
#
loop_
_entity.id
_entity.type
_entity.pdbx_description
1 polymer ?
#
loop_
_entity_poly.entity_id
_entity_poly.type
_entity_poly.pdbx_seq_one_letter_code
_entity_poly.pdbx_strand_id
1 'polypeptide(L)'
;MKKSELESRYIFLSKVLEEFYDVHYEYKNAKSNSKKYIESRLNTLVDRAENYINKDDEFYNIVTIGNTVYERAVSLEGTFTIRNFSRDMPEILERLKSFIENLKE
;
A
#
# COMPACT_ATOMS: atom_id res chain seq x y z
N MET A 1 0.79 17.09 8.78
CA MET A 1 1.74 16.85 7.66
C MET A 1 1.42 17.77 6.49
N LYS A 2 2.38 18.15 5.63
CA LYS A 2 2.11 19.05 4.49
C LYS A 2 1.46 18.30 3.32
N LYS A 3 0.59 18.98 2.56
CA LYS A 3 -0.05 18.41 1.36
C LYS A 3 0.97 17.85 0.36
N SER A 4 2.05 18.58 0.08
CA SER A 4 3.12 18.13 -0.82
C SER A 4 3.85 16.87 -0.35
N GLU A 5 3.94 16.66 0.97
CA GLU A 5 4.51 15.44 1.53
C GLU A 5 3.56 14.26 1.28
N LEU A 6 2.27 14.43 1.57
CA LEU A 6 1.24 13.42 1.30
C LEU A 6 1.15 13.06 -0.19
N GLU A 7 1.26 14.04 -1.09
CA GLU A 7 1.32 13.82 -2.54
C GLU A 7 2.55 13.01 -2.94
N SER A 8 3.72 13.33 -2.36
CA SER A 8 4.94 12.56 -2.57
C SER A 8 4.76 11.10 -2.11
N ARG A 9 4.11 10.90 -0.96
CA ARG A 9 3.80 9.58 -0.42
C ARG A 9 2.84 8.79 -1.31
N TYR A 10 1.79 9.44 -1.78
CA TYR A 10 0.84 8.87 -2.72
C TYR A 10 1.55 8.40 -4.00
N ILE A 11 2.36 9.25 -4.62
CA ILE A 11 3.12 8.91 -5.83
C ILE A 11 4.04 7.71 -5.59
N PHE A 12 4.75 7.68 -4.46
CA PHE A 12 5.62 6.56 -4.12
C PHE A 12 4.84 5.25 -3.99
N LEU A 13 3.77 5.24 -3.18
CA LEU A 13 2.97 4.04 -2.94
C LEU A 13 2.23 3.57 -4.19
N SER A 14 1.77 4.48 -5.07
CA SER A 14 1.20 4.13 -6.37
C SER A 14 2.21 3.39 -7.26
N LYS A 15 3.46 3.86 -7.31
CA LYS A 15 4.53 3.16 -8.06
C LYS A 15 4.82 1.78 -7.51
N VAL A 16 4.89 1.65 -6.18
CA VAL A 16 5.09 0.34 -5.54
C VAL A 16 3.94 -0.63 -5.89
N LEU A 17 2.70 -0.15 -5.92
CA LEU A 17 1.54 -0.95 -6.30
C LEU A 17 1.59 -1.37 -7.79
N GLU A 18 1.95 -0.46 -8.70
CA GLU A 18 2.13 -0.78 -10.12
C GLU A 18 3.21 -1.85 -10.32
N GLU A 19 4.40 -1.66 -9.72
CA GLU A 19 5.47 -2.66 -9.75
C GLU A 19 5.02 -3.99 -9.14
N PHE A 20 4.22 -3.96 -8.07
CA PHE A 20 3.69 -5.17 -7.44
C PHE A 20 2.78 -5.93 -8.41
N TYR A 21 1.90 -5.25 -9.15
CA TYR A 21 1.03 -5.91 -10.12
C TYR A 21 1.81 -6.61 -11.23
N ASP A 22 2.84 -5.96 -11.77
CA ASP A 22 3.71 -6.54 -12.80
C ASP A 22 4.42 -7.79 -12.28
N VAL A 23 5.06 -7.70 -11.11
CA VAL A 23 5.78 -8.83 -10.50
C VAL A 23 4.80 -9.94 -10.08
N HIS A 24 3.59 -9.60 -9.64
CA HIS A 24 2.59 -10.59 -9.25
C HIS A 24 2.05 -11.33 -10.48
N TYR A 25 1.89 -10.63 -11.61
CA TYR A 25 1.58 -11.25 -12.89
C TYR A 25 2.70 -12.21 -13.33
N GLU A 26 3.97 -11.81 -13.21
CA GLU A 26 5.11 -12.73 -13.44
C GLU A 26 5.03 -13.96 -12.53
N TYR A 27 4.77 -13.77 -11.23
CA TYR A 27 4.69 -14.85 -10.23
C TYR A 27 3.60 -15.88 -10.58
N LYS A 28 2.42 -15.39 -10.98
CA LYS A 28 1.28 -16.23 -11.36
C LYS A 28 1.60 -17.12 -12.55
N ASN A 29 2.41 -16.64 -13.49
CA ASN A 29 2.77 -17.33 -14.74
C ASN A 29 4.13 -18.06 -14.69
N ALA A 30 4.91 -17.89 -13.62
CA ALA A 30 6.24 -18.47 -13.49
C ALA A 30 6.22 -19.99 -13.22
N LYS A 31 7.26 -20.67 -13.72
CA LYS A 31 7.57 -22.06 -13.37
C LYS A 31 8.05 -22.16 -11.92
N SER A 32 7.84 -23.30 -11.27
CA SER A 32 8.12 -23.52 -9.84
C SER A 32 9.52 -23.06 -9.40
N ASN A 33 10.54 -23.30 -10.23
CA ASN A 33 11.94 -22.96 -9.91
C ASN A 33 12.21 -21.45 -9.83
N SER A 34 11.43 -20.62 -10.52
CA SER A 34 11.57 -19.16 -10.53
C SER A 34 10.68 -18.47 -9.49
N LYS A 35 9.68 -19.17 -8.95
CA LYS A 35 8.69 -18.59 -8.04
C LYS A 35 9.32 -18.04 -6.77
N LYS A 36 10.29 -18.73 -6.17
CA LYS A 36 10.96 -18.26 -4.95
C LYS A 36 11.66 -16.92 -5.13
N TYR A 37 12.30 -16.70 -6.29
CA TYR A 37 12.96 -15.43 -6.60
C TYR A 37 11.94 -14.30 -6.81
N ILE A 38 10.85 -14.58 -7.52
CA ILE A 38 9.80 -13.58 -7.79
C ILE A 38 9.02 -13.25 -6.50
N GLU A 39 8.76 -14.23 -5.65
CA GLU A 39 8.14 -14.04 -4.33
C GLU A 39 9.02 -13.16 -3.43
N SER A 40 10.35 -13.33 -3.48
CA SER A 40 11.26 -12.42 -2.78
C SER A 40 11.13 -10.98 -3.29
N ARG A 41 10.94 -10.75 -4.59
CA ARG A 41 10.70 -9.41 -5.14
C ARG A 41 9.38 -8.83 -4.67
N LEU A 42 8.32 -9.64 -4.60
CA LEU A 42 7.02 -9.23 -4.06
C LEU A 42 7.13 -8.82 -2.60
N ASN A 43 7.79 -9.61 -1.77
CA ASN A 43 8.03 -9.27 -0.37
C ASN A 43 8.82 -7.96 -0.24
N THR A 44 9.88 -7.75 -1.04
CA THR A 44 10.62 -6.47 -1.03
C THR A 44 9.72 -5.26 -1.34
N LEU A 45 8.76 -5.40 -2.27
CA LEU A 45 7.81 -4.32 -2.58
C LEU A 45 6.83 -4.07 -1.42
N VAL A 46 6.35 -5.15 -0.80
CA VAL A 46 5.51 -5.08 0.39
C VAL A 46 6.24 -4.39 1.54
N ASP A 47 7.48 -4.80 1.83
CA ASP A 47 8.33 -4.22 2.87
C ASP A 47 8.62 -2.74 2.60
N ARG A 48 8.84 -2.36 1.33
CA ARG A 48 9.03 -0.95 0.95
C ARG A 48 7.80 -0.10 1.28
N ALA A 49 6.61 -0.61 1.01
CA ALA A 49 5.38 0.08 1.38
C ALA A 49 5.21 0.12 2.91
N GLU A 50 5.45 -1.00 3.60
CA GLU A 50 5.33 -1.07 5.07
C GLU A 50 6.25 -0.07 5.78
N ASN A 51 7.52 0.00 5.38
CA ASN A 51 8.49 0.96 5.93
C ASN A 51 8.07 2.42 5.73
N TYR A 52 7.21 2.69 4.74
CA TYR A 52 6.76 4.02 4.40
C TYR A 52 5.46 4.42 5.12
N ILE A 53 4.70 3.43 5.60
CA ILE A 53 3.47 3.59 6.38
C ILE A 53 3.77 3.24 7.84
N ASN A 54 4.42 4.16 8.54
CA ASN A 54 4.81 3.97 9.94
C ASN A 54 3.64 4.29 10.90
N LYS A 55 3.40 3.42 11.88
CA LYS A 55 2.36 3.57 12.93
C LYS A 55 2.48 4.84 13.76
N ASP A 56 3.70 5.36 13.91
CA ASP A 56 3.98 6.59 14.66
C ASP A 56 3.82 7.86 13.82
N ASP A 57 3.43 7.73 12.54
CA ASP A 57 3.25 8.83 11.62
C ASP A 57 1.77 9.25 11.54
N GLU A 58 1.52 10.55 11.43
CA GLU A 58 0.19 11.10 11.12
C GLU A 58 -0.42 10.47 9.85
N PHE A 59 0.43 10.02 8.93
CA PHE A 59 0.08 9.24 7.74
C PHE A 59 -0.76 7.99 8.07
N TYR A 60 -0.37 7.25 9.10
CA TYR A 60 -1.06 6.03 9.51
C TYR A 60 -2.53 6.33 9.82
N ASN A 61 -2.77 7.35 10.65
CA ASN A 61 -4.13 7.76 11.03
C ASN A 61 -4.97 8.18 9.82
N ILE A 62 -4.38 8.84 8.82
CA ILE A 62 -5.09 9.25 7.60
C ILE A 62 -5.61 8.04 6.81
N VAL A 63 -4.82 6.96 6.73
CA VAL A 63 -5.15 5.80 5.91
C VAL A 63 -5.84 4.67 6.67
N THR A 64 -5.80 4.69 8.01
CA THR A 64 -6.41 3.64 8.87
C THR A 64 -7.72 4.06 9.56
N ILE A 65 -8.07 5.35 9.64
CA ILE A 65 -9.32 5.77 10.31
C ILE A 65 -10.54 5.42 9.45
N GLY A 66 -11.28 4.41 9.91
CA GLY A 66 -12.69 4.18 9.60
C GLY A 66 -13.55 5.02 10.54
N ASN A 67 -14.51 5.77 10.00
CA ASN A 67 -15.41 6.62 10.78
C ASN A 67 -16.65 5.87 11.26
N THR A 68 -16.69 4.54 11.17
CA THR A 68 -17.81 3.74 11.64
C THR A 68 -17.36 2.42 12.28
N VAL A 69 -18.10 2.00 13.31
CA VAL A 69 -17.90 0.80 14.15
C VAL A 69 -17.99 -0.52 13.34
N TYR A 70 -18.30 -0.45 12.04
CA TYR A 70 -18.53 -1.59 11.15
C TYR A 70 -17.65 -1.60 9.90
N GLU A 71 -16.92 -0.52 9.61
CA GLU A 71 -15.96 -0.54 8.51
C GLU A 71 -14.71 -1.25 8.99
N ARG A 72 -14.28 -2.28 8.25
CA ARG A 72 -12.92 -2.77 8.36
C ARG A 72 -12.01 -1.58 8.11
N ALA A 73 -11.54 -0.94 9.17
CA ALA A 73 -10.27 -0.24 9.16
C ALA A 73 -9.32 -1.19 8.46
N VAL A 74 -8.65 -0.75 7.40
CA VAL A 74 -7.64 -1.56 6.74
C VAL A 74 -6.64 -1.91 7.84
N SER A 75 -6.76 -3.13 8.36
CA SER A 75 -5.88 -3.62 9.41
C SER A 75 -4.54 -3.79 8.73
N LEU A 76 -3.64 -2.83 8.92
CA LEU A 76 -2.28 -2.94 8.40
C LEU A 76 -1.61 -4.25 8.86
N GLU A 77 -2.07 -4.80 10.00
CA GLU A 77 -1.93 -6.20 10.39
C GLU A 77 -2.64 -7.11 9.35
N GLY A 78 -1.92 -7.41 8.28
CA GLY A 78 -2.36 -8.31 7.20
C GLY A 78 -2.28 -7.69 5.81
N THR A 79 -2.35 -6.37 5.68
CA THR A 79 -2.20 -5.66 4.40
C THR A 79 -0.79 -5.82 3.82
N PHE A 80 0.24 -5.78 4.66
CA PHE A 80 1.62 -6.01 4.25
C PHE A 80 1.95 -7.49 4.09
N THR A 81 1.12 -8.19 3.32
CA THR A 81 1.36 -9.56 2.88
C THR A 81 1.05 -9.64 1.40
N ILE A 82 1.80 -10.45 0.64
CA ILE A 82 1.59 -10.64 -0.79
C ILE A 82 0.11 -10.95 -1.12
N ARG A 83 -0.57 -11.72 -0.26
CA ARG A 83 -1.95 -12.14 -0.45
C ARG A 83 -2.94 -10.97 -0.46
N ASN A 84 -2.75 -9.99 0.41
CA ASN A 84 -3.74 -8.92 0.63
C ASN A 84 -3.30 -7.59 0.00
N PHE A 85 -2.00 -7.41 -0.26
CA PHE A 85 -1.42 -6.15 -0.72
C PHE A 85 -2.13 -5.58 -1.95
N SER A 86 -2.38 -6.41 -2.97
CA SER A 86 -3.07 -5.99 -4.20
C SER A 86 -4.52 -5.56 -4.00
N ARG A 87 -5.18 -6.01 -2.92
CA ARG A 87 -6.56 -5.64 -2.61
C ARG A 87 -6.60 -4.40 -1.73
N ASP A 88 -5.77 -4.36 -0.70
CA ASP A 88 -5.86 -3.35 0.37
C ASP A 88 -5.11 -2.05 0.01
N MET A 89 -3.98 -2.12 -0.71
CA MET A 89 -3.19 -0.94 -1.10
C MET A 89 -3.94 0.03 -2.03
N PRO A 90 -4.74 -0.41 -3.03
CA PRO A 90 -5.60 0.48 -3.78
C PRO A 90 -6.58 1.28 -2.91
N GLU A 91 -7.21 0.64 -1.92
CA GLU A 91 -8.15 1.30 -1.01
C GLU A 91 -7.44 2.35 -0.12
N ILE A 92 -6.23 2.03 0.34
CA ILE A 92 -5.36 2.98 1.07
C ILE A 92 -5.05 4.20 0.19
N LEU A 93 -4.66 3.98 -1.07
CA LEU A 93 -4.33 5.06 -2.01
C LEU A 93 -5.54 5.92 -2.33
N GLU A 94 -6.73 5.33 -2.50
CA GLU A 94 -7.97 6.06 -2.73
C GLU A 94 -8.31 6.98 -1.56
N ARG A 95 -8.26 6.46 -0.32
CA ARG A 95 -8.47 7.26 0.89
C ARG A 95 -7.48 8.42 1.00
N LEU A 96 -6.20 8.14 0.75
CA LEU A 96 -5.15 9.15 0.77
C LEU A 96 -5.40 10.24 -0.27
N LYS A 97 -5.77 9.86 -1.50
CA LYS A 97 -6.09 10.81 -2.56
C LYS A 97 -7.26 11.71 -2.18
N SER A 98 -8.36 11.13 -1.69
CA SER A 98 -9.51 11.90 -1.22
C SER A 98 -9.15 12.85 -0.07
N PHE A 99 -8.27 12.43 0.84
CA PHE A 99 -7.80 13.30 1.92
C PHE A 99 -6.98 14.49 1.37
N ILE A 100 -6.04 14.24 0.46
CA ILE A 100 -5.21 15.27 -0.20
C ILE A 100 -6.07 16.29 -0.96
N GLU A 101 -7.09 15.82 -1.68
CA GLU A 101 -8.01 16.68 -2.44
C GLU A 101 -8.86 17.60 -1.53
N ASN A 102 -9.17 17.14 -0.30
CA ASN A 102 -9.92 17.92 0.69
C ASN A 102 -9.05 18.87 1.53
N LEU A 103 -7.72 18.74 1.49
CA LEU A 103 -6.81 19.72 2.08
C LEU A 103 -6.82 20.98 1.21
N LYS A 104 -7.45 22.05 1.73
CA LYS A 104 -7.31 23.41 1.18
C LYS A 104 -5.83 23.80 1.17
N GLU A 105 -5.38 24.45 0.09
CA GLU A 105 -4.02 24.99 -0.04
C GLU A 105 -3.65 25.96 1.10
#